data_AF-A0A3D8HW32-F1
#
_entry.id   AF-A0A3D8HW32-F1
#
_cell.length_a   1.000
_cell.length_b   1.000
_cell.length_c   1.000
_cell.angle_alpha   90.00
_cell.angle_beta   90.00
_cell.angle_gamma   90.00
#
_symmetry.space_group_name_H-M   'P 1'
#
loop_
_entity.id
_entity.type
_entity.pdbx_description
1 polymer ?
#
loop_
_entity_poly.entity_id
_entity_poly.type
_entity_poly.pdbx_seq_one_letter_code
_entity_poly.pdbx_strand_id
1 'polypeptide(L)'
;MSGKHNKQERHSYPLERANIESKRFSLFEIKRWVENGSIQASNFQRESGVWNLKQKSELIESILCGIPLPAVYLSETKEHETQIIDGKQRIETFVDFMNDGFSLSSCLSIVAEIAGKKFSELNNAQKRKIQDYQIAVYEIPHHIPEYIKSLIFARVNL
;
A
#
# COMPACT_ATOMS: atom_id res chain seq x y z
N MET A 1 -32.76 -26.06 31.69
CA MET A 1 -31.84 -24.93 31.93
C MET A 1 -31.22 -24.54 30.59
N SER A 2 -31.37 -23.27 30.23
CA SER A 2 -31.32 -22.75 28.85
C SER A 2 -29.98 -22.92 28.14
N GLY A 3 -30.03 -23.49 26.94
CA GLY A 3 -28.98 -23.37 25.93
C GLY A 3 -28.87 -21.92 25.47
N LYS A 4 -27.73 -21.30 25.72
CA LYS A 4 -27.39 -19.98 25.17
C LYS A 4 -27.06 -20.17 23.69
N HIS A 5 -28.05 -19.96 22.84
CA HIS A 5 -27.83 -19.73 21.41
C HIS A 5 -27.00 -18.44 21.25
N ASN A 6 -25.79 -18.62 20.73
CA ASN A 6 -24.90 -17.55 20.34
C ASN A 6 -25.53 -16.83 19.12
N LYS A 7 -26.26 -15.74 19.34
CA LYS A 7 -26.75 -14.87 18.26
C LYS A 7 -25.53 -14.22 17.61
N GLN A 8 -25.07 -14.77 16.49
CA GLN A 8 -24.22 -14.03 15.56
C GLN A 8 -24.99 -12.76 15.16
N GLU A 9 -24.53 -11.60 15.63
CA GLU A 9 -25.06 -10.31 15.21
C GLU A 9 -24.87 -10.20 13.69
N ARG A 10 -25.98 -10.28 12.95
CA ARG A 10 -25.99 -9.95 11.53
C ARG A 10 -25.81 -8.44 11.42
N HIS A 11 -24.57 -7.98 11.29
CA HIS A 11 -24.34 -6.59 10.91
C HIS A 11 -24.92 -6.38 9.49
N SER A 12 -25.97 -5.58 9.40
CA SER A 12 -26.55 -5.18 8.12
C SER A 12 -25.58 -4.21 7.45
N TYR A 13 -24.95 -4.65 6.36
CA TYR A 13 -24.12 -3.78 5.55
C TYR A 13 -25.02 -2.80 4.78
N PRO A 14 -24.83 -1.48 4.91
CA PRO A 14 -25.62 -0.52 4.16
C PRO A 14 -25.18 -0.55 2.68
N LEU A 15 -25.82 -1.44 1.91
CA LEU A 15 -25.53 -1.70 0.49
C LEU A 15 -25.54 -0.41 -0.35
N GLU A 16 -26.35 0.57 0.04
CA GLU A 16 -26.57 1.82 -0.70
C GLU A 16 -25.45 2.86 -0.51
N ARG A 17 -24.52 2.67 0.44
CA ARG A 17 -23.50 3.70 0.79
C ARG A 17 -22.05 3.25 0.60
N ALA A 18 -21.82 2.06 0.08
CA ALA A 18 -20.48 1.50 -0.07
C ALA A 18 -19.89 1.73 -1.47
N ASN A 19 -19.73 2.99 -1.87
CA ASN A 19 -18.97 3.29 -3.08
C ASN A 19 -17.49 3.45 -2.70
N ILE A 20 -16.68 2.43 -2.93
CA ILE A 20 -15.22 2.52 -2.81
C ILE A 20 -14.73 3.14 -4.12
N GLU A 21 -14.19 4.36 -4.03
CA GLU A 21 -13.67 5.04 -5.21
C GLU A 21 -12.30 4.49 -5.58
N SER A 22 -12.06 4.32 -6.88
CA SER A 22 -10.74 3.98 -7.41
C SER A 22 -10.12 5.21 -8.04
N LYS A 23 -8.96 5.62 -7.53
CA LYS A 23 -8.16 6.73 -8.03
C LYS A 23 -6.76 6.25 -8.38
N ARG A 24 -6.01 7.09 -9.07
CA ARG A 24 -4.60 6.87 -9.38
C ARG A 24 -3.80 8.05 -8.87
N PHE A 25 -2.69 7.75 -8.20
CA PHE A 25 -1.77 8.76 -7.69
C PHE A 25 -0.35 8.41 -8.09
N SER A 26 0.47 9.42 -8.32
CA SER A 26 1.90 9.24 -8.53
C SER A 26 2.60 8.78 -7.25
N LEU A 27 3.68 8.02 -7.36
CA LEU A 27 4.49 7.67 -6.19
C LEU A 27 5.12 8.91 -5.54
N PHE A 28 5.34 9.98 -6.31
CA PHE A 28 5.75 11.27 -5.76
C PHE A 28 4.70 11.88 -4.81
N GLU A 29 3.42 11.84 -5.18
CA GLU A 29 2.33 12.30 -4.30
C GLU A 29 2.19 11.42 -3.06
N ILE A 30 2.22 10.10 -3.24
CA ILE A 30 2.19 9.14 -2.11
C ILE A 30 3.33 9.43 -1.13
N LYS A 31 4.54 9.65 -1.63
CA LYS A 31 5.71 10.00 -0.79
C LYS A 31 5.46 11.26 0.02
N ARG A 32 4.97 12.32 -0.62
CA ARG A 32 4.67 13.58 0.06
C ARG A 32 3.64 13.41 1.19
N TRP A 33 2.61 12.60 0.95
CA TRP A 33 1.58 12.31 1.95
C TRP A 33 2.08 11.46 3.13
N VAL A 34 3.06 10.60 2.91
CA VAL A 34 3.72 9.88 4.01
C VAL A 34 4.61 10.83 4.81
N GLU A 35 5.43 11.65 4.13
CA GLU A 35 6.41 12.52 4.77
C GLU A 35 5.79 13.68 5.56
N ASN A 36 4.63 14.17 5.15
CA ASN A 36 3.90 15.20 5.88
C ASN A 36 2.92 14.62 6.93
N GLY A 37 2.88 13.29 7.10
CA GLY A 37 2.02 12.61 8.07
C GLY A 37 0.54 12.53 7.68
N SER A 38 0.16 12.84 6.44
CA SER A 38 -1.23 12.71 5.96
C SER A 38 -1.69 11.26 5.84
N ILE A 39 -0.75 10.33 5.62
CA ILE A 39 -1.00 8.88 5.59
C ILE A 39 -0.24 8.19 6.71
N GLN A 40 -0.94 7.37 7.48
CA GLN A 40 -0.38 6.57 8.56
C GLN A 40 -0.75 5.08 8.41
N ALA A 41 0.08 4.21 8.98
CA ALA A 41 -0.24 2.78 9.05
C ALA A 41 -1.46 2.54 9.96
N SER A 42 -2.41 1.69 9.53
CA SER A 42 -3.53 1.32 10.39
C SER A 42 -3.13 0.32 11.48
N ASN A 43 -3.94 0.27 12.55
CA ASN A 43 -3.78 -0.66 13.66
C ASN A 43 -4.15 -2.12 13.32
N PHE A 44 -4.69 -2.40 12.13
CA PHE A 44 -5.12 -3.75 11.71
C PHE A 44 -3.98 -4.68 11.30
N GLN A 45 -2.75 -4.18 11.37
CA GLN A 45 -1.59 -4.89 10.87
C GLN A 45 -1.15 -5.98 11.85
N ARG A 46 -0.92 -7.17 11.31
CA ARG A 46 -0.19 -8.21 12.00
C ARG A 46 1.29 -7.83 11.96
N GLU A 47 2.02 -8.01 13.07
CA GLU A 47 3.48 -7.83 13.12
C GLU A 47 4.26 -8.80 12.20
N SER A 48 3.56 -9.77 11.59
CA SER A 48 4.15 -10.77 10.69
C SER A 48 4.44 -10.22 9.29
N GLY A 49 5.69 -10.33 8.84
CA GLY A 49 6.06 -10.31 7.42
C GLY A 49 6.66 -9.01 6.89
N VAL A 50 7.69 -8.49 7.56
CA VAL A 50 8.54 -7.42 6.99
C VAL A 50 9.17 -7.92 5.69
N TRP A 51 9.02 -7.16 4.61
CA TRP A 51 9.61 -7.52 3.32
C TRP A 51 11.14 -7.51 3.40
N ASN A 52 11.77 -8.58 2.92
CA ASN A 52 13.21 -8.64 2.77
C ASN A 52 13.67 -7.78 1.59
N LEU A 53 14.99 -7.56 1.48
CA LEU A 53 15.57 -6.73 0.43
C LEU A 53 15.21 -7.20 -0.99
N LYS A 54 15.10 -8.51 -1.21
CA LYS A 54 14.75 -9.08 -2.51
C LYS A 54 13.33 -8.67 -2.90
N GLN A 55 12.35 -8.84 -2.02
CA GLN A 55 10.95 -8.45 -2.24
C GLN A 55 10.82 -6.94 -2.49
N LYS A 56 11.53 -6.11 -1.68
CA LYS A 56 11.58 -4.67 -1.89
C LYS A 56 12.14 -4.31 -3.28
N SER A 57 13.20 -5.00 -3.70
CA SER A 57 13.87 -4.74 -4.98
C SER A 57 13.03 -5.19 -6.19
N GLU A 58 12.35 -6.34 -6.11
CA GLU A 58 11.45 -6.85 -7.14
C GLU A 58 10.26 -5.90 -7.39
N LEU A 59 9.78 -5.22 -6.34
CA LEU A 59 8.75 -4.19 -6.47
C LEU A 59 9.22 -2.98 -7.30
N ILE A 60 10.43 -2.47 -7.02
CA ILE A 60 11.02 -1.37 -7.78
C ILE A 60 11.35 -1.79 -9.21
N GLU A 61 11.88 -3.00 -9.39
CA GLU A 61 12.15 -3.60 -10.70
C GLU A 61 10.87 -3.68 -11.54
N SER A 62 9.75 -4.08 -10.93
CA SER A 62 8.44 -4.13 -11.60
C SER A 62 8.03 -2.78 -12.18
N ILE A 63 8.22 -1.68 -11.44
CA ILE A 63 7.94 -0.32 -11.95
C ILE A 63 8.83 0.01 -13.15
N LEU A 64 10.12 -0.28 -13.04
CA LEU A 64 11.09 -0.01 -14.10
C LEU A 64 10.88 -0.90 -15.33
N CYS A 65 10.24 -2.06 -15.18
CA CYS A 65 9.80 -2.92 -16.28
C CYS A 65 8.43 -2.53 -16.86
N GLY A 66 7.68 -1.64 -16.20
CA GLY A 66 6.31 -1.28 -16.60
C GLY A 66 5.28 -2.35 -16.22
N ILE A 67 5.60 -3.22 -15.26
CA ILE A 67 4.69 -4.25 -14.75
C ILE A 67 3.66 -3.57 -13.82
N PRO A 68 2.35 -3.81 -14.01
CA PRO A 68 1.32 -3.29 -13.12
C PRO A 68 1.48 -3.84 -11.69
N LEU A 69 1.36 -2.96 -10.71
CA LEU A 69 1.41 -3.32 -9.29
C LEU A 69 0.01 -3.52 -8.72
N PRO A 70 -0.13 -4.34 -7.67
CA PRO A 70 -1.37 -4.43 -6.90
C PRO A 70 -1.76 -3.06 -6.33
N ALA A 71 -3.07 -2.79 -6.27
CA ALA A 71 -3.60 -1.55 -5.71
C ALA A 71 -3.27 -1.41 -4.22
N VAL A 72 -3.35 -0.18 -3.70
CA VAL A 72 -3.31 0.10 -2.26
C VAL A 72 -4.69 0.52 -1.78
N TYR A 73 -5.00 0.26 -0.52
CA TYR A 73 -6.30 0.56 0.06
C TYR A 73 -6.10 1.54 1.21
N LEU A 74 -6.75 2.70 1.11
CA LEU A 74 -6.68 3.77 2.08
C LEU A 74 -8.07 4.00 2.68
N SER A 75 -8.14 4.32 3.96
CA SER A 75 -9.38 4.72 4.63
C SER A 75 -9.19 6.09 5.23
N GLU A 76 -10.11 7.01 4.96
CA GLU A 76 -10.17 8.27 5.72
C GLU A 76 -10.71 7.97 7.13
N THR A 77 -10.16 8.63 8.14
CA THR A 77 -10.69 8.65 9.50
C THR A 77 -11.65 9.83 9.68
N LYS A 78 -12.35 9.88 10.81
CA LYS A 78 -13.25 11.00 11.13
C LYS A 78 -12.50 12.33 11.37
N GLU A 79 -11.19 12.27 11.59
CA GLU A 79 -10.32 13.42 11.85
C GLU A 79 -9.56 13.86 10.59
N HIS A 80 -10.00 13.42 9.40
CA HIS A 80 -9.33 13.66 8.11
C HIS A 80 -7.91 13.07 8.00
N GLU A 81 -7.55 12.14 8.88
CA GLU A 81 -6.32 11.37 8.73
C GLU A 81 -6.55 10.20 7.76
N THR A 82 -5.55 9.82 6.99
CA THR A 82 -5.67 8.67 6.08
C THR A 82 -4.91 7.47 6.63
N GLN A 83 -5.59 6.34 6.76
CA GLN A 83 -5.02 5.08 7.25
C GLN A 83 -4.82 4.07 6.11
N ILE A 84 -3.65 3.43 6.09
CA ILE A 84 -3.35 2.35 5.14
C ILE A 84 -4.03 1.07 5.62
N ILE A 85 -5.05 0.61 4.89
CA ILE A 85 -5.73 -0.67 5.13
C ILE A 85 -4.92 -1.82 4.52
N ASP A 86 -4.43 -1.65 3.28
CA ASP A 86 -3.57 -2.62 2.60
C ASP A 86 -2.48 -1.91 1.77
N GLY A 87 -1.32 -2.56 1.64
CA GLY A 87 -0.21 -2.04 0.83
C GLY A 87 0.85 -1.25 1.59
N LYS A 88 0.88 -1.34 2.93
CA LYS A 88 1.91 -0.67 3.76
C LYS A 88 3.33 -0.96 3.28
N GLN A 89 3.69 -2.24 3.14
CA GLN A 89 5.05 -2.63 2.74
C GLN A 89 5.41 -2.07 1.35
N ARG A 90 4.43 -1.93 0.44
CA ARG A 90 4.63 -1.29 -0.88
C ARG A 90 4.94 0.19 -0.71
N ILE A 91 4.07 0.91 0.01
CA ILE A 91 4.23 2.35 0.27
C ILE A 91 5.57 2.64 0.97
N GLU A 92 5.88 1.92 2.04
CA GLU A 92 7.15 2.04 2.75
C GLU A 92 8.34 1.76 1.84
N THR A 93 8.28 0.72 1.01
CA THR A 93 9.35 0.41 0.05
C THR A 93 9.57 1.55 -0.94
N PHE A 94 8.51 2.14 -1.49
CA PHE A 94 8.64 3.26 -2.43
C PHE A 94 9.29 4.47 -1.76
N VAL A 95 8.82 4.83 -0.56
CA VAL A 95 9.33 5.97 0.21
C VAL A 95 10.77 5.74 0.63
N ASP A 96 11.07 4.59 1.23
CA ASP A 96 12.42 4.19 1.65
C ASP A 96 13.38 4.26 0.47
N PHE A 97 13.01 3.69 -0.68
CA PHE A 97 13.89 3.69 -1.85
C PHE A 97 14.15 5.10 -2.37
N MET A 98 13.10 5.91 -2.54
CA MET A 98 13.23 7.30 -2.99
C MET A 98 14.01 8.20 -2.03
N ASN A 99 14.14 7.80 -0.77
CA ASN A 99 14.94 8.46 0.26
C ASN A 99 16.32 7.80 0.47
N ASP A 100 16.78 6.97 -0.47
CA ASP A 100 18.08 6.28 -0.40
C ASP A 100 18.26 5.36 0.83
N GLY A 101 17.15 4.91 1.43
CA GLY A 101 17.12 4.04 2.61
C GLY A 101 17.66 2.64 2.36
N PHE A 102 17.69 2.18 1.11
CA PHE A 102 18.36 0.95 0.71
C PHE A 102 18.85 1.02 -0.76
N SER A 103 19.79 0.16 -1.12
CA SER A 103 20.19 -0.10 -2.50
C SER A 103 19.51 -1.35 -3.04
N LEU A 104 19.20 -1.38 -4.34
CA LEU A 104 18.57 -2.54 -4.96
C LEU A 104 19.44 -3.80 -4.79
N SER A 105 18.79 -4.94 -4.63
CA SER A 105 19.46 -6.24 -4.51
C SER A 105 20.42 -6.46 -5.69
N SER A 106 21.61 -6.99 -5.41
CA SER A 106 22.55 -7.41 -6.44
C SER A 106 22.03 -8.59 -7.29
N CYS A 107 21.01 -9.30 -6.80
CA CYS A 107 20.43 -10.47 -7.44
C CYS A 107 19.16 -10.16 -8.25
N LEU A 108 19.02 -8.92 -8.76
CA LEU A 108 17.92 -8.55 -9.65
C LEU A 108 17.94 -9.41 -10.92
N SER A 109 16.76 -9.88 -11.33
CA SER A 109 16.64 -10.91 -12.36
C SER A 109 16.45 -10.34 -13.77
N ILE A 110 15.94 -9.12 -13.88
CA ILE A 110 15.52 -8.53 -15.17
C ILE A 110 16.36 -7.31 -15.52
N VAL A 111 16.70 -6.46 -14.54
CA VAL A 111 17.41 -5.20 -14.78
C VAL A 111 18.75 -5.18 -14.05
N ALA A 112 19.74 -5.90 -14.58
CA ALA A 112 21.07 -5.99 -13.98
C ALA A 112 21.80 -4.63 -13.86
N GLU A 113 21.50 -3.66 -14.74
CA GLU A 113 22.15 -2.34 -14.78
C GLU A 113 21.87 -1.47 -13.53
N ILE A 114 20.77 -1.74 -12.81
CA ILE A 114 20.39 -1.00 -11.61
C ILE A 114 20.69 -1.77 -10.31
N ALA A 115 21.18 -3.01 -10.43
CA ALA A 115 21.52 -3.83 -9.29
C ALA A 115 22.56 -3.12 -8.41
N GLY A 116 22.33 -3.11 -7.09
CA GLY A 116 23.19 -2.42 -6.14
C GLY A 116 23.04 -0.90 -6.08
N LYS A 117 22.22 -0.27 -6.93
CA LYS A 117 22.04 1.19 -6.94
C LYS A 117 20.97 1.64 -5.94
N LYS A 118 21.23 2.77 -5.29
CA LYS A 118 20.24 3.60 -4.59
C LYS A 118 19.46 4.46 -5.59
N PHE A 119 18.39 5.10 -5.13
CA PHE A 119 17.59 5.97 -5.99
C PHE A 119 18.40 7.15 -6.54
N SER A 120 19.24 7.79 -5.73
CA SER A 120 20.10 8.91 -6.16
C SER A 120 21.11 8.53 -7.24
N GLU A 121 21.48 7.25 -7.33
CA GLU A 121 22.44 6.72 -8.31
C GLU A 121 21.78 6.34 -9.65
N LEU A 122 20.45 6.36 -9.72
CA LEU A 122 19.71 6.14 -10.97
C LEU A 122 19.82 7.35 -11.91
N ASN A 123 19.73 7.09 -13.22
CA ASN A 123 19.65 8.17 -14.20
C ASN A 123 18.28 8.88 -14.13
N ASN A 124 18.18 10.07 -14.73
CA ASN A 124 16.97 10.89 -14.64
C ASN A 124 15.73 10.21 -15.24
N ALA A 125 15.88 9.41 -16.29
CA ALA A 125 14.78 8.69 -16.90
C ALA A 125 14.22 7.59 -15.97
N GLN A 126 15.11 6.85 -15.30
CA GLN A 126 14.76 5.83 -14.30
C GLN A 126 14.08 6.44 -13.08
N LYS A 127 14.64 7.54 -12.54
CA LYS A 127 14.03 8.29 -11.42
C LYS A 127 12.62 8.75 -11.76
N ARG A 128 12.45 9.35 -12.94
CA ARG A 128 11.17 9.83 -13.43
C ARG A 128 10.16 8.69 -13.60
N LYS A 129 10.59 7.55 -14.15
CA LYS A 129 9.73 6.37 -14.31
C LYS A 129 9.19 5.87 -12.97
N ILE A 130 9.98 5.95 -11.90
CA ILE A 130 9.54 5.60 -10.54
C ILE A 130 8.59 6.66 -9.99
N GLN A 131 9.00 7.94 -9.99
CA GLN A 131 8.23 9.03 -9.40
C GLN A 131 6.86 9.21 -10.06
N ASP A 132 6.80 9.13 -11.39
CA ASP A 132 5.58 9.36 -12.18
C ASP A 132 4.68 8.11 -12.23
N TYR A 133 5.12 6.96 -11.68
CA TYR A 133 4.34 5.73 -11.68
C TYR A 133 2.98 5.92 -10.98
N GLN A 134 1.91 5.60 -11.69
CA GLN A 134 0.53 5.78 -11.24
C GLN A 134 0.00 4.52 -10.56
N ILE A 135 0.04 4.48 -9.23
CA ILE A 135 -0.50 3.35 -8.47
C ILE A 135 -2.02 3.49 -8.29
N ALA A 136 -2.74 2.39 -8.44
CA ALA A 136 -4.17 2.35 -8.16
C ALA A 136 -4.42 2.41 -6.65
N VAL A 137 -5.31 3.29 -6.23
CA VAL A 137 -5.68 3.52 -4.83
C VAL A 137 -7.19 3.37 -4.70
N TYR A 138 -7.62 2.52 -3.77
CA TYR A 138 -9.01 2.38 -3.37
C TYR A 138 -9.23 3.17 -2.09
N GLU A 139 -10.03 4.23 -2.18
CA GLU A 139 -10.41 5.06 -1.04
C GLU A 139 -11.69 4.50 -0.42
N ILE A 140 -11.56 4.06 0.83
CA ILE A 140 -12.65 3.53 1.64
C ILE A 140 -13.19 4.68 2.48
N PRO A 141 -14.46 5.06 2.29
CA PRO A 141 -15.06 6.16 3.06
C PRO A 141 -15.04 5.89 4.57
N HIS A 142 -14.88 6.95 5.36
CA HIS A 142 -14.81 6.86 6.83
C HIS A 142 -16.07 6.25 7.48
N HIS A 143 -17.23 6.34 6.83
CA HIS A 143 -18.50 5.78 7.32
C HIS A 143 -18.58 4.25 7.18
N ILE A 144 -17.65 3.62 6.46
CA ILE A 144 -17.60 2.17 6.35
C ILE A 144 -17.19 1.57 7.71
N PRO A 145 -17.97 0.61 8.26
CA PRO A 145 -17.66 0.01 9.55
C PRO A 145 -16.30 -0.71 9.57
N GLU A 146 -15.66 -0.70 10.74
CA GLU A 146 -14.31 -1.23 10.92
C GLU A 146 -14.18 -2.73 10.63
N TYR A 147 -15.23 -3.51 10.93
CA TYR A 147 -15.26 -4.94 10.61
C TYR A 147 -15.25 -5.19 9.08
N ILE A 148 -15.80 -4.28 8.28
CA ILE A 148 -15.76 -4.38 6.81
C ILE A 148 -14.35 -4.05 6.31
N LYS A 149 -13.71 -3.00 6.84
CA LYS A 149 -12.31 -2.69 6.51
C LYS A 149 -11.39 -3.86 6.83
N SER A 150 -11.59 -4.50 7.99
CA SER A 150 -10.90 -5.73 8.37
C SER A 150 -11.16 -6.88 7.39
N LEU A 151 -12.40 -7.05 6.92
CA LEU A 151 -12.74 -8.04 5.90
C LEU A 151 -12.10 -7.74 4.54
N ILE A 152 -12.02 -6.46 4.14
CA ILE A 152 -11.31 -6.04 2.91
C ILE A 152 -9.85 -6.44 3.02
N PHE A 153 -9.17 -6.06 4.11
CA PHE A 153 -7.77 -6.43 4.35
C PHE A 153 -7.56 -7.95 4.29
N ALA A 154 -8.44 -8.72 4.96
CA ALA A 154 -8.35 -10.17 4.97
C ALA A 154 -8.56 -10.80 3.59
N ARG A 155 -9.40 -10.22 2.73
CA ARG A 155 -9.73 -10.75 1.39
C ARG A 155 -8.78 -10.34 0.28
N VAL A 156 -8.18 -9.16 0.38
CA VAL A 156 -7.17 -8.68 -0.57
C VAL A 156 -5.87 -9.49 -0.46
N ASN A 157 -5.58 -10.04 0.72
CA ASN A 157 -4.39 -10.84 1.01
C ASN A 157 -4.66 -12.36 1.06
N LEU A 158 -5.74 -12.84 0.44
CA LEU A 158 -6.05 -14.28 0.32
C LEU A 158 -5.14 -15.00 -0.67
#